data_AF-A0A4R4N7X9-F1
#
_entry.id   AF-A0A4R4N7X9-F1
#
_cell.length_a   1.000
_cell.length_b   1.000
_cell.length_c   1.000
_cell.angle_alpha   90.00
_cell.angle_beta   90.00
_cell.angle_gamma   90.00
#
_symmetry.space_group_name_H-M   'P 1'
#
loop_
_entity.id
_entity.type
_entity.pdbx_description
1 polymer ?
#
loop_
_entity_poly.entity_id
_entity_poly.type
_entity_poly.pdbx_seq_one_letter_code
_entity_poly.pdbx_strand_id
1 'polypeptide(L)'
;MTETSSGGESAGGPPVRLKLPDGQELQAVLLRRRQADDGSWWYLVAIPLWGPEQRPDGTLVAALEPVECWAPAKACTPAPGEDYDQVPIDRPRRRPPWWLLEDAGGEQLVVHRGDCAAVGLESEARPAGEDQVRAAAQAGAVPCELCRPDRALG
;
A
#
# COMPACT_ATOMS: atom_id res chain seq x y z
N MET A 1 36.09 29.55 -16.40
CA MET A 1 35.86 28.10 -16.49
C MET A 1 35.51 27.66 -15.07
N THR A 2 34.22 27.63 -14.78
CA THR A 2 33.67 27.18 -13.50
C THR A 2 32.46 26.36 -13.87
N GLU A 3 32.68 25.05 -14.01
CA GLU A 3 31.59 24.08 -14.14
C GLU A 3 30.91 23.98 -12.79
N THR A 4 29.72 24.56 -12.72
CA THR A 4 28.76 24.31 -11.67
C THR A 4 28.37 22.85 -11.79
N SER A 5 28.96 21.99 -10.96
CA SER A 5 28.46 20.64 -10.75
C SER A 5 27.07 20.73 -10.15
N SER A 6 26.06 20.64 -11.01
CA SER A 6 24.68 20.43 -10.62
C SER A 6 24.58 19.05 -9.96
N GLY A 7 24.63 19.04 -8.63
CA GLY A 7 24.24 17.89 -7.83
C GLY A 7 22.78 17.58 -8.12
N GLY A 8 22.53 16.60 -8.98
CA GLY A 8 21.21 16.01 -9.14
C GLY A 8 20.86 15.26 -7.86
N GLU A 9 19.97 15.84 -7.06
CA GLU A 9 19.29 15.15 -5.96
C GLU A 9 18.76 13.81 -6.48
N SER A 10 19.37 12.71 -6.03
CA SER A 10 18.87 11.36 -6.28
C SER A 10 17.60 11.18 -5.46
N ALA A 11 16.47 11.61 -6.03
CA ALA A 11 15.13 11.28 -5.55
C ALA A 11 14.84 9.80 -5.86
N GLY A 12 15.57 8.89 -5.20
CA GLY A 12 15.45 7.45 -5.34
C GLY A 12 16.24 6.82 -4.21
N GLY A 13 15.63 5.96 -3.40
CA GLY A 13 16.21 5.42 -2.18
C GLY A 13 17.54 4.63 -2.33
N PRO A 14 17.97 3.90 -1.29
CA PRO A 14 19.26 3.23 -1.31
C PRO A 14 19.30 2.11 -2.38
N PRO A 15 20.44 1.91 -3.05
CA PRO A 15 20.59 0.93 -4.12
C PRO A 15 20.48 -0.50 -3.58
N VAL A 16 19.92 -1.43 -4.36
CA VAL A 16 19.87 -2.85 -4.06
C VAL A 16 20.19 -3.67 -5.30
N ARG A 17 20.71 -4.88 -5.11
CA ARG A 17 20.83 -5.86 -6.18
C ARG A 17 19.63 -6.79 -6.16
N LEU A 18 18.82 -6.76 -7.22
CA LEU A 18 17.64 -7.59 -7.39
C LEU A 18 18.00 -8.86 -8.18
N LYS A 19 17.69 -10.04 -7.64
CA LYS A 19 17.74 -11.31 -8.35
C LYS A 19 16.37 -11.65 -8.96
N LEU A 20 16.32 -11.78 -10.28
CA LEU A 20 15.12 -12.16 -11.02
C LEU A 20 14.85 -13.67 -10.96
N PRO A 21 13.61 -14.12 -11.27
CA PRO A 21 13.25 -15.55 -11.23
C PRO A 21 14.08 -16.45 -12.13
N ASP A 22 14.60 -15.92 -13.25
CA ASP A 22 15.49 -16.63 -14.17
C ASP A 22 16.97 -16.67 -13.70
N GLY A 23 17.27 -16.03 -12.56
CA GLY A 23 18.59 -15.96 -11.97
C GLY A 23 19.42 -14.75 -12.39
N GLN A 24 18.92 -13.89 -13.29
CA GLN A 24 19.60 -12.64 -13.63
C GLN A 24 19.68 -11.70 -12.41
N GLU A 25 20.71 -10.87 -12.36
CA GLU A 25 20.89 -9.85 -11.32
C GLU A 25 20.84 -8.45 -11.95
N LEU A 26 19.98 -7.59 -11.42
CA LEU A 26 19.84 -6.20 -11.85
C LEU A 26 20.18 -5.24 -10.70
N GLN A 27 20.72 -4.08 -11.04
CA GLN A 27 20.76 -2.96 -10.11
C GLN A 27 19.38 -2.30 -10.07
N ALA A 28 18.91 -2.02 -8.86
CA ALA A 28 17.64 -1.35 -8.63
C ALA A 28 17.77 -0.40 -7.43
N VAL A 29 16.76 0.42 -7.24
CA VAL A 29 16.65 1.36 -6.11
C VAL A 29 15.52 0.89 -5.20
N LEU A 30 15.76 0.77 -3.90
CA LEU A 30 14.72 0.41 -2.94
C LEU A 30 13.87 1.64 -2.60
N LEU A 31 12.59 1.60 -2.94
CA LEU A 31 11.66 2.71 -2.73
C LEU A 31 10.84 2.54 -1.46
N ARG A 32 10.29 1.35 -1.21
CA ARG A 32 9.43 1.06 -0.06
C ARG A 32 9.53 -0.39 0.39
N ARG A 33 9.10 -0.63 1.62
CA ARG A 33 8.98 -1.96 2.24
C ARG A 33 7.54 -2.19 2.64
N ARG A 34 7.00 -3.38 2.44
CA ARG A 34 5.71 -3.79 3.00
C ARG A 34 5.84 -5.17 3.63
N GLN A 35 5.08 -5.41 4.69
CA GLN A 35 4.92 -6.74 5.26
C GLN A 35 3.58 -7.31 4.79
N ALA A 36 3.60 -8.51 4.24
CA ALA A 36 2.39 -9.26 3.90
C ALA A 36 1.75 -9.86 5.16
N ASP A 37 0.52 -10.36 5.04
CA ASP A 37 -0.25 -10.93 6.16
C ASP A 37 0.43 -12.17 6.79
N ASP A 38 1.23 -12.89 6.00
CA ASP A 38 2.03 -14.04 6.46
C ASP A 38 3.35 -13.63 7.14
N GLY A 39 3.59 -12.33 7.31
CA GLY A 39 4.81 -11.78 7.90
C GLY A 39 5.98 -11.63 6.92
N SER A 40 5.85 -12.10 5.67
CA SER A 40 6.91 -11.97 4.66
C SER A 40 7.10 -10.52 4.21
N TRP A 41 8.36 -10.13 4.01
CA TRP A 41 8.70 -8.78 3.54
C TRP A 41 8.80 -8.72 2.03
N TRP A 42 8.22 -7.65 1.48
CA TRP A 42 8.24 -7.32 0.06
C TRP A 42 8.77 -5.90 -0.11
N TYR A 43 9.59 -5.70 -1.13
CA TYR A 43 10.24 -4.45 -1.45
C TYR A 43 9.72 -3.91 -2.77
N LEU A 44 9.31 -2.65 -2.78
CA LEU A 44 9.05 -1.91 -4.02
C LEU A 44 10.38 -1.39 -4.50
N VAL A 45 10.81 -1.83 -5.67
CA VAL A 45 12.08 -1.44 -6.27
C VAL A 45 11.86 -0.78 -7.62
N ALA A 46 12.68 0.21 -7.95
CA ALA A 46 12.73 0.80 -9.29
C ALA A 46 13.94 0.27 -10.05
N ILE A 47 13.68 -0.31 -11.23
CA ILE A 47 14.70 -0.81 -12.15
C ILE A 47 14.89 0.23 -13.26
N PRO A 48 16.10 0.76 -13.49
CA PRO A 48 16.34 1.69 -14.59
C PRO A 48 16.33 0.93 -15.93
N LEU A 49 15.29 1.13 -16.72
CA LEU A 49 15.16 0.57 -18.08
C LEU A 49 15.18 1.69 -19.13
N TRP A 50 15.15 1.32 -20.40
CA TRP A 50 15.02 2.28 -21.48
C TRP A 50 13.59 2.77 -21.60
N GLY A 51 13.42 4.09 -21.58
CA GLY A 51 12.18 4.78 -21.86
C GLY A 51 12.34 5.81 -22.98
N PRO A 52 11.23 6.20 -23.64
CA PRO A 52 11.24 7.28 -24.61
C PRO A 52 11.15 8.65 -23.91
N GLU A 53 12.12 9.53 -24.17
CA GLU A 53 12.07 10.94 -23.75
C GLU A 53 11.88 11.83 -24.99
N GLN A 54 10.86 12.67 -24.98
CA GLN A 54 10.65 13.65 -26.05
C GLN A 54 11.39 14.94 -25.72
N ARG A 55 12.34 15.31 -26.58
CA ARG A 55 13.07 16.58 -26.48
C ARG A 55 12.21 17.76 -26.90
N PRO A 56 12.57 19.00 -26.53
CA PRO A 56 11.83 20.20 -26.92
C PRO A 56 11.67 20.41 -28.43
N ASP A 57 12.55 19.83 -29.24
CA ASP A 57 12.49 19.85 -30.71
C ASP A 57 11.54 18.79 -31.30
N GLY A 58 10.87 18.00 -30.46
CA GLY A 58 9.96 16.92 -30.84
C GLY A 58 10.65 15.57 -31.09
N THR A 59 11.97 15.51 -31.06
CA THR A 59 12.74 14.28 -31.29
C THR A 59 12.58 13.32 -30.11
N LEU A 60 12.31 12.04 -30.40
CA LEU A 60 12.30 10.97 -29.41
C LEU A 60 13.72 10.43 -29.20
N VAL A 61 14.17 10.38 -27.96
CA VAL A 61 15.47 9.80 -27.58
C VAL A 61 15.30 8.73 -26.50
N ALA A 62 16.29 7.83 -26.40
CA ALA A 62 16.32 6.84 -25.33
C ALA A 62 16.86 7.48 -24.04
N ALA A 63 16.11 7.34 -22.95
CA ALA A 63 16.46 7.81 -21.61
C ALA A 63 16.28 6.68 -20.59
N LEU A 64 16.81 6.88 -19.37
CA LEU A 64 16.55 5.96 -18.26
C LEU A 64 15.16 6.24 -17.68
N GLU A 65 14.31 5.22 -17.67
CA GLU A 65 12.98 5.25 -17.09
C GLU A 65 12.91 4.23 -15.94
N PRO A 66 12.58 4.65 -14.72
CA PRO A 66 12.42 3.74 -13.60
C PRO A 66 11.13 2.94 -13.73
N VAL A 67 11.25 1.63 -13.86
CA VAL A 67 10.11 0.72 -13.83
C VAL A 67 9.99 0.11 -12.44
N GLU A 68 8.86 0.39 -11.77
CA GLU A 68 8.59 -0.10 -10.43
C GLU A 68 8.04 -1.53 -10.44
N CYS A 69 8.55 -2.38 -9.57
CA CYS A 69 7.97 -3.70 -9.32
C CYS A 69 8.12 -4.12 -7.85
N TRP A 70 7.24 -5.01 -7.42
CA TRP A 70 7.35 -5.65 -6.12
C TRP A 70 8.20 -6.92 -6.21
N ALA A 71 9.22 -7.02 -5.37
CA ALA A 71 10.07 -8.19 -5.24
C ALA A 71 10.06 -8.70 -3.79
N PRO A 72 10.19 -10.02 -3.56
CA PRO A 72 10.33 -10.53 -2.20
C PRO A 72 11.68 -10.06 -1.63
N ALA A 73 11.72 -9.65 -0.36
CA ALA A 73 12.92 -9.09 0.24
C ALA A 73 14.15 -10.01 0.13
N LYS A 74 13.94 -11.33 0.17
CA LYS A 74 14.99 -12.36 -0.02
C LYS A 74 15.66 -12.35 -1.40
N ALA A 75 15.04 -11.71 -2.40
CA ALA A 75 15.61 -11.54 -3.74
C ALA A 75 16.39 -10.22 -3.87
N CYS A 76 16.38 -9.37 -2.85
CA CYS A 76 17.06 -8.08 -2.84
C CYS A 76 18.25 -8.13 -1.89
N THR A 77 19.46 -7.96 -2.43
CA THR A 77 20.69 -7.86 -1.65
C THR A 77 21.03 -6.38 -1.44
N PRO A 78 21.11 -5.90 -0.18
CA PRO A 78 21.58 -4.55 0.12
C PRO A 78 22.99 -4.30 -0.42
N ALA A 79 23.24 -3.09 -0.92
CA ALA A 79 24.57 -2.61 -1.21
C ALA A 79 25.34 -2.36 0.10
N PRO A 80 26.64 -2.72 0.18
CA PRO A 80 27.43 -2.49 1.38
C PRO A 80 27.56 -1.01 1.73
N GLY A 81 27.36 -0.67 3.02
CA GLY A 81 27.59 0.69 3.53
C GLY A 81 26.42 1.66 3.36
N GLU A 82 25.33 1.25 2.73
CA GLU A 82 24.12 2.06 2.56
C GLU A 82 23.21 1.99 3.80
N ASP A 83 22.55 3.10 4.11
CA ASP A 83 21.53 3.18 5.17
C ASP A 83 20.13 2.90 4.59
N TYR A 84 19.45 1.91 5.16
CA TYR A 84 18.11 1.48 4.77
C TYR A 84 17.03 1.80 5.79
N ASP A 85 17.39 2.39 6.93
CA ASP A 85 16.43 2.62 8.02
C ASP A 85 15.38 3.66 7.61
N GLN A 86 15.77 4.61 6.76
CA GLN A 86 14.90 5.66 6.23
C GLN A 86 13.93 5.19 5.14
N VAL A 87 14.06 3.95 4.64
CA VAL A 87 13.18 3.45 3.59
C VAL A 87 11.74 3.34 4.11
N PRO A 88 10.76 4.03 3.50
CA PRO A 88 9.39 4.00 3.97
C PRO A 88 8.84 2.58 4.09
N ILE A 89 8.13 2.32 5.19
CA ILE A 89 7.36 1.10 5.39
C ILE A 89 5.90 1.41 5.07
N ASP A 90 5.36 0.79 4.03
CA ASP A 90 3.93 0.73 3.79
C ASP A 90 3.29 0.04 4.99
N ARG A 91 2.65 0.84 5.84
CA ARG A 91 1.84 0.30 6.93
C ARG A 91 0.71 -0.48 6.28
N PRO A 92 0.44 -1.74 6.68
CA PRO A 92 -0.77 -2.40 6.25
C PRO A 92 -1.91 -1.45 6.58
N ARG A 93 -2.63 -0.99 5.54
CA ARG A 93 -3.97 -0.46 5.76
C ARG A 93 -4.67 -1.62 6.43
N ARG A 94 -4.87 -1.56 7.75
CA ARG A 94 -5.66 -2.57 8.46
C ARG A 94 -6.90 -2.70 7.60
N ARG A 95 -7.09 -3.86 6.96
CA ARG A 95 -8.36 -4.12 6.30
C ARG A 95 -9.37 -3.86 7.39
N PRO A 96 -10.25 -2.87 7.23
CA PRO A 96 -11.23 -2.67 8.25
C PRO A 96 -11.99 -4.00 8.43
N PRO A 97 -12.43 -4.30 9.66
CA PRO A 97 -13.23 -5.51 9.88
C PRO A 97 -14.35 -5.52 8.84
N TRP A 98 -14.75 -6.67 8.32
CA TRP A 98 -15.73 -6.71 7.24
C TRP A 98 -17.02 -5.94 7.58
N TRP A 99 -17.36 -5.89 8.88
CA TRP A 99 -18.45 -5.09 9.42
C TRP A 99 -18.09 -4.36 10.71
N LEU A 100 -18.86 -3.31 11.01
CA LEU A 100 -18.88 -2.60 12.29
C LEU A 100 -20.30 -2.63 12.86
N LEU A 101 -20.42 -2.67 14.19
CA LEU A 101 -21.68 -2.48 14.92
C LEU A 101 -21.58 -1.18 15.71
N GLU A 102 -22.40 -0.20 15.36
CA GLU A 102 -22.54 1.09 16.07
C GLU A 102 -23.75 1.04 17.01
N ASP A 103 -23.58 1.53 18.25
CA ASP A 103 -24.70 1.85 19.11
C ASP A 103 -25.20 3.27 18.76
N ALA A 104 -26.32 3.35 18.04
CA ALA A 104 -26.88 4.63 17.60
C ALA A 104 -27.71 5.33 18.70
N GLY A 105 -27.69 4.80 19.93
CA GLY A 105 -28.51 5.22 21.04
C GLY A 105 -29.91 4.56 21.02
N GLY A 106 -30.46 4.32 22.21
CA GLY A 106 -31.83 3.79 22.35
C GLY A 106 -31.99 2.31 21.98
N GLU A 107 -31.07 1.46 22.44
CA GLU A 107 -31.06 -0.02 22.24
C GLU A 107 -30.90 -0.50 20.78
N GLN A 108 -30.83 0.42 19.81
CA GLN A 108 -30.76 0.09 18.39
C GLN A 108 -29.30 0.01 17.91
N LEU A 109 -28.87 -1.19 17.51
CA LEU A 109 -27.61 -1.37 16.81
C LEU A 109 -27.76 -1.09 15.32
N VAL A 110 -26.75 -0.44 14.74
CA VAL A 110 -26.63 -0.23 13.30
C VAL A 110 -25.43 -1.03 12.78
N VAL A 111 -25.66 -1.80 11.72
CA VAL A 111 -24.61 -2.56 11.03
C VAL A 111 -24.00 -1.67 9.94
N HIS A 112 -22.68 -1.61 9.87
CA HIS A 112 -21.96 -0.88 8.83
C HIS A 112 -20.99 -1.82 8.13
N ARG A 113 -20.56 -1.44 6.91
CA ARG A 113 -19.33 -1.96 6.34
C ARG A 113 -18.15 -1.48 7.17
N GLY A 114 -17.09 -2.28 7.17
CA GLY A 114 -15.81 -1.92 7.81
C GLY A 114 -15.27 -0.54 7.52
N ASP A 115 -15.45 -0.08 6.29
CA ASP A 115 -14.93 1.17 5.77
C ASP A 115 -16.01 2.24 5.63
N CYS A 116 -17.12 2.13 6.37
CA CYS A 116 -18.22 3.09 6.28
C CYS A 116 -17.77 4.49 6.75
N ALA A 117 -17.87 5.46 5.84
CA ALA A 117 -17.53 6.86 6.12
C ALA A 117 -18.49 7.56 7.11
N ALA A 118 -19.66 6.97 7.40
CA ALA A 118 -20.57 7.49 8.42
C ALA A 118 -20.06 7.23 9.84
N VAL A 119 -19.24 6.19 10.03
CA VAL A 119 -18.65 5.87 11.33
C VAL A 119 -17.41 6.75 11.51
N GLY A 120 -17.58 7.83 12.26
CA GLY A 120 -16.51 8.75 12.61
C GLY A 120 -15.69 8.30 13.81
N LEU A 121 -14.69 9.10 14.18
CA LEU A 121 -13.86 8.85 15.38
C LEU A 121 -14.64 8.95 16.70
N GLU A 122 -15.80 9.61 16.67
CA GLU A 122 -16.65 9.86 17.85
C GLU A 122 -17.82 8.84 17.97
N SER A 123 -18.02 7.97 16.96
CA SER A 123 -19.06 6.93 17.00
C SER A 123 -18.63 5.76 17.90
N GLU A 124 -19.54 5.24 18.72
CA GLU A 124 -19.33 4.03 19.53
C GLU A 124 -19.48 2.75 18.69
N ALA A 125 -18.68 2.66 17.62
CA ALA A 125 -18.69 1.51 16.72
C ALA A 125 -17.59 0.51 17.05
N ARG A 126 -17.94 -0.78 17.07
CA ARG A 126 -17.01 -1.88 17.32
C ARG A 126 -16.88 -2.83 16.12
N PRO A 127 -15.69 -3.40 15.87
CA PRO A 127 -15.50 -4.48 14.92
C PRO A 127 -16.45 -5.66 15.15
N ALA A 128 -17.02 -6.21 14.08
CA ALA A 128 -17.87 -7.39 14.14
C ALA A 128 -17.56 -8.38 13.00
N GLY A 129 -17.52 -9.67 13.34
CA GLY A 129 -17.52 -10.77 12.38
C GLY A 129 -18.93 -11.11 11.90
N GLU A 130 -19.03 -11.98 10.89
CA GLU A 130 -20.30 -12.34 10.26
C GLU A 130 -21.32 -12.91 11.25
N ASP A 131 -20.92 -13.81 12.15
CA ASP A 131 -21.81 -14.39 13.17
C ASP A 131 -22.38 -13.34 14.13
N GLN A 132 -21.57 -12.35 14.50
CA GLN A 132 -21.99 -11.26 15.37
C GLN A 132 -22.97 -10.33 14.65
N VAL A 133 -22.73 -10.05 13.37
CA VAL A 133 -23.66 -9.28 12.53
C VAL A 133 -24.99 -10.03 12.36
N ARG A 134 -24.93 -11.34 12.13
CA ARG A 134 -26.12 -12.18 11.99
C ARG A 134 -26.94 -12.22 13.28
N ALA A 135 -26.29 -12.39 14.42
CA ALA A 135 -26.94 -12.35 15.73
C ALA A 135 -27.55 -10.96 16.02
N ALA A 136 -26.82 -9.88 15.70
CA ALA A 136 -27.32 -8.52 15.86
C ALA A 136 -28.56 -8.27 14.97
N ALA A 137 -28.53 -8.71 13.71
CA ALA A 137 -29.67 -8.62 12.79
C ALA A 137 -30.89 -9.39 13.31
N GLN A 138 -30.69 -10.58 13.87
CA GLN A 138 -31.76 -11.34 14.54
C GLN A 138 -32.31 -10.64 15.79
N ALA A 139 -31.48 -9.88 16.48
CA ALA A 139 -31.86 -9.05 17.63
C ALA A 139 -32.48 -7.68 17.22
N GLY A 140 -32.63 -7.41 15.92
CA GLY A 140 -33.27 -6.20 15.41
C GLY A 140 -32.30 -5.10 14.94
N ALA A 141 -31.00 -5.37 14.82
CA ALA A 141 -30.05 -4.41 14.24
C ALA A 141 -30.43 -4.06 12.80
N VAL A 142 -30.28 -2.78 12.44
CA VAL A 142 -30.63 -2.26 11.11
C VAL A 142 -29.38 -1.99 10.28
N PRO A 143 -29.42 -2.16 8.94
CA PRO A 143 -28.30 -1.80 8.09
C PRO A 143 -28.15 -0.28 8.00
N CYS A 144 -26.91 0.21 8.00
CA CYS A 144 -26.61 1.60 7.72
C CYS A 144 -27.07 1.97 6.30
N GLU A 145 -27.89 3.00 6.18
CA GLU A 145 -28.43 3.46 4.89
C GLU A 145 -27.38 4.06 3.95
N LEU A 146 -26.25 4.53 4.49
CA LEU A 146 -25.18 5.12 3.68
C LEU A 146 -24.32 4.04 3.00
N CYS A 147 -23.79 3.09 3.77
CA CYS A 147 -22.89 2.08 3.22
C CYS A 147 -23.61 0.80 2.76
N ARG A 148 -24.92 0.65 3.05
CA ARG A 148 -25.79 -0.47 2.64
C ARG A 148 -25.09 -1.82 2.73
N PRO A 149 -24.68 -2.25 3.95
CA PRO A 149 -23.96 -3.50 4.14
C PRO A 149 -24.81 -4.73 3.78
N ASP A 150 -26.13 -4.57 3.76
CA ASP A 150 -27.12 -5.56 3.32
C ASP A 150 -26.88 -6.04 1.88
N ARG A 151 -26.36 -5.18 0.98
CA ARG A 151 -26.00 -5.58 -0.39
C ARG A 151 -24.78 -6.52 -0.47
N ALA A 152 -24.01 -6.62 0.62
CA ALA A 152 -22.93 -7.60 0.74
C ALA A 152 -23.36 -8.85 1.53
N LEU A 153 -24.53 -8.81 2.16
CA LEU A 153 -25.11 -9.90 2.96
C LEU A 153 -26.18 -10.70 2.18
N GLY A 154 -26.38 -10.40 0.90
CA GLY A 154 -27.35 -11.03 -0.02
C GLY A 154 -26.73 -11.38 -1.37
#